data_AF-J3L1Z1-F1
#
_entry.id   AF-J3L1Z1-F1
#
_cell.length_a   1.000
_cell.length_b   1.000
_cell.length_c   1.000
_cell.angle_alpha   90.00
_cell.angle_beta   90.00
_cell.angle_gamma   90.00
#
_symmetry.space_group_name_H-M   'P 1'
#
loop_
_entity.id
_entity.type
_entity.pdbx_description
1 polymer ?
#
loop_
_entity_poly.entity_id
_entity_poly.type
_entity_poly.pdbx_seq_one_letter_code
_entity_poly.pdbx_strand_id
1 'polypeptide(L)'
;MPPRRRDRRRPRDPSPESSRPSTAAASSSSSSSLSGPRFRPALLAPLLLLLVLTALHFSGLLSRSRTHTPQVGTKLSVYERGLVKRDVSASEILTEHATVSENRSRRHFRNPVLAYVTPWNSKGYDMAKLFSAKFTHISPVWYDLKSDGNKLVLEGQHNFDARWVSELQSNGSLVLPRVVLEAFPGIVLLKKKLRDKAIDLIVSECSE
;
A
#
# COMPACT_ATOMS: atom_id res chain seq x y z
N MET A 1 14.87 39.28 -29.16
CA MET A 1 14.74 40.30 -28.08
C MET A 1 14.63 39.59 -26.73
N PRO A 2 15.40 39.98 -25.71
CA PRO A 2 15.27 39.48 -24.33
C PRO A 2 15.00 40.59 -23.29
N PRO A 3 14.65 40.18 -22.05
CA PRO A 3 15.25 40.68 -20.79
C PRO A 3 15.88 39.50 -20.00
N ARG A 4 16.88 39.57 -19.10
CA ARG A 4 17.80 40.60 -18.56
C ARG A 4 17.16 41.81 -17.83
N ARG A 5 17.63 42.27 -16.66
CA ARG A 5 18.64 41.79 -15.67
C ARG A 5 18.62 42.74 -14.45
N ARG A 6 18.80 42.22 -13.21
CA ARG A 6 19.55 42.82 -12.06
C ARG A 6 19.42 41.89 -10.85
N ASP A 7 20.44 41.31 -10.21
CA ASP A 7 21.85 41.64 -10.02
C ASP A 7 22.09 42.80 -9.03
N ARG A 8 22.50 42.46 -7.79
CA ARG A 8 23.30 43.35 -6.93
C ARG A 8 24.26 42.50 -6.08
N ARG A 9 25.52 42.94 -6.00
CA ARG A 9 26.65 42.21 -5.41
C ARG A 9 26.95 42.65 -3.96
N ARG A 10 27.75 41.80 -3.29
CA ARG A 10 28.57 41.90 -2.05
C ARG A 10 29.33 43.26 -1.87
N PRO A 11 30.18 43.55 -0.83
CA PRO A 11 30.78 42.64 0.20
C PRO A 11 31.11 43.20 1.63
N ARG A 12 31.73 42.32 2.44
CA ARG A 12 32.91 42.50 3.36
C ARG A 12 32.73 42.51 4.91
N ASP A 13 33.37 41.50 5.51
CA ASP A 13 34.18 41.37 6.75
C ASP A 13 34.68 42.65 7.48
N PRO A 14 35.07 42.59 8.79
CA PRO A 14 35.94 41.53 9.36
C PRO A 14 35.72 41.01 10.80
N SER A 15 36.45 39.94 11.14
CA SER A 15 36.78 39.40 12.48
C SER A 15 37.80 40.29 13.24
N PRO A 16 38.34 40.01 14.48
CA PRO A 16 38.58 38.70 15.14
C PRO A 16 38.39 38.60 16.69
N GLU A 17 38.70 37.41 17.25
CA GLU A 17 39.26 37.14 18.61
C GLU A 17 38.47 37.53 19.90
N SER A 18 38.60 36.89 21.07
CA SER A 18 39.33 35.67 21.51
C SER A 18 38.72 35.09 22.83
N SER A 19 39.26 33.95 23.30
CA SER A 19 39.31 33.46 24.71
C SER A 19 38.01 33.18 25.53
N ARG A 20 37.82 31.88 25.84
CA ARG A 20 37.34 31.35 27.14
C ARG A 20 38.48 31.47 28.21
N PRO A 21 38.33 31.15 29.53
CA PRO A 21 37.26 30.39 30.21
C PRO A 21 36.83 30.84 31.64
N SER A 22 36.01 30.01 32.29
CA SER A 22 36.05 29.63 33.72
C SER A 22 35.29 30.39 34.85
N THR A 23 34.42 29.60 35.49
CA THR A 23 34.24 29.38 36.96
C THR A 23 33.51 30.35 37.89
N ALA A 24 32.78 29.72 38.84
CA ALA A 24 32.23 30.19 40.12
C ALA A 24 31.18 31.33 40.07
N ALA A 25 29.91 31.18 40.46
CA ALA A 25 29.24 30.48 41.58
C ALA A 25 29.28 31.22 42.93
N ALA A 26 28.15 31.12 43.66
CA ALA A 26 27.84 31.60 45.02
C ALA A 26 27.33 33.07 45.18
N SER A 27 25.99 33.18 45.33
CA SER A 27 25.24 33.93 46.37
C SER A 27 25.80 35.25 46.95
N SER A 28 25.02 36.34 47.08
CA SER A 28 23.78 36.40 47.90
C SER A 28 22.99 37.72 47.75
N SER A 29 21.69 37.68 48.12
CA SER A 29 20.79 38.78 48.58
C SER A 29 20.99 40.22 48.04
N SER A 30 19.98 40.85 47.43
CA SER A 30 18.85 41.42 48.20
C SER A 30 17.69 41.97 47.33
N SER A 31 16.50 42.05 47.95
CA SER A 31 15.24 42.74 47.57
C SER A 31 15.26 43.72 46.37
N SER A 32 14.27 43.67 45.48
CA SER A 32 12.94 44.27 45.79
C SER A 32 11.85 43.88 44.78
N SER A 33 10.59 44.13 45.17
CA SER A 33 9.37 43.78 44.45
C SER A 33 9.11 44.60 43.18
N LEU A 34 8.43 44.01 42.18
CA LEU A 34 7.23 44.59 41.60
C LEU A 34 6.32 43.52 40.95
N SER A 35 5.04 43.85 40.78
CA SER A 35 3.94 42.92 40.56
C SER A 35 3.64 42.63 39.07
N GLY A 36 3.27 41.40 38.74
CA GLY A 36 2.73 41.02 37.43
C GLY A 36 1.72 39.85 37.53
N PRO A 37 0.63 39.85 36.74
CA PRO A 37 -0.44 38.86 36.88
C PRO A 37 -0.03 37.48 36.35
N ARG A 38 -0.17 36.46 37.19
CA ARG A 38 0.09 35.06 36.81
C ARG A 38 -1.06 34.52 35.97
N PHE A 39 -0.84 34.31 34.66
CA PHE A 39 -1.73 33.49 33.84
C PHE A 39 -1.86 32.09 34.44
N ARG A 40 -3.08 31.69 34.82
CA ARG A 40 -3.38 30.35 35.34
C ARG A 40 -3.84 29.44 34.18
N PRO A 41 -3.11 28.38 33.79
CA PRO A 41 -3.47 27.51 32.67
C PRO A 41 -4.59 26.50 33.01
N ALA A 42 -5.52 26.86 33.91
CA ALA A 42 -6.53 25.95 34.47
C ALA A 42 -7.70 25.64 33.52
N LEU A 43 -7.85 26.38 32.42
CA LEU A 43 -8.96 26.26 31.46
C LEU A 43 -8.59 25.54 30.15
N LEU A 44 -7.30 25.40 29.84
CA LEU A 44 -6.84 24.73 28.60
C LEU A 44 -6.77 23.20 28.74
N ALA A 45 -6.44 22.69 29.93
CA ALA A 45 -6.36 21.25 30.19
C ALA A 45 -7.67 20.48 29.89
N PRO A 46 -8.87 20.90 30.35
CA PRO A 46 -10.11 20.19 30.03
C PRO A 46 -10.47 20.28 28.54
N LEU A 47 -10.19 21.40 27.88
CA LEU A 47 -10.43 21.57 26.45
C LEU A 47 -9.52 20.67 25.60
N LEU A 48 -8.24 20.59 25.95
CA LEU A 48 -7.27 19.69 25.31
C LEU A 48 -7.65 18.22 25.52
N LEU A 49 -8.08 17.85 26.73
CA LEU A 49 -8.57 16.50 27.03
C LEU A 49 -9.81 16.16 26.20
N LEU A 50 -10.77 17.09 26.05
CA LEU A 50 -11.95 16.89 25.20
C LEU A 50 -11.56 16.72 23.72
N LEU A 51 -10.57 17.47 23.25
CA LEU A 51 -10.02 17.37 21.89
C LEU A 51 -9.32 16.02 21.64
N VAL A 52 -8.58 15.52 22.63
CA VAL A 52 -7.94 14.19 22.55
C VAL A 52 -8.98 13.07 22.59
N LEU A 53 -9.99 13.15 23.48
CA LEU A 53 -11.08 12.17 23.55
C LEU A 53 -11.92 12.15 22.26
N THR A 54 -12.28 13.32 21.71
CA THR A 54 -13.00 13.40 20.43
C THR A 54 -12.13 12.89 19.26
N ALA A 55 -10.83 13.21 19.23
CA ALA A 55 -9.91 12.64 18.24
C ALA A 55 -9.77 11.11 18.35
N LEU A 56 -9.75 10.55 19.56
CA LEU A 56 -9.73 9.09 19.79
C LEU A 56 -11.05 8.43 19.38
N HIS A 57 -12.21 9.01 19.71
CA HIS A 57 -13.51 8.50 19.26
C HIS A 57 -13.68 8.61 17.73
N PHE A 58 -13.23 9.71 17.12
CA PHE A 58 -13.26 9.89 15.66
C PHE A 58 -12.29 8.93 14.96
N SER A 59 -11.10 8.72 15.53
CA SER A 59 -10.14 7.71 15.05
C SER A 59 -10.69 6.29 15.22
N GLY A 60 -11.46 6.00 16.26
CA GLY A 60 -12.19 4.74 16.44
C GLY A 60 -13.32 4.52 15.43
N LEU A 61 -14.01 5.59 15.03
CA LEU A 61 -15.03 5.55 13.97
C LEU A 61 -14.43 5.35 12.58
N LEU A 62 -13.29 5.99 12.29
CA LEU A 62 -12.51 5.77 11.06
C LEU A 62 -11.77 4.42 11.06
N SER A 63 -11.36 3.93 12.23
CA SER A 63 -10.80 2.59 12.44
C SER A 63 -11.87 1.52 12.58
N ARG A 64 -13.12 1.80 12.16
CA ARG A 64 -14.11 0.75 11.90
C ARG A 64 -13.67 0.00 10.65
N SER A 65 -12.71 -0.90 10.85
CA SER A 65 -12.32 -1.94 9.92
C SER A 65 -13.59 -2.52 9.31
N ARG A 66 -13.67 -2.44 7.98
CA ARG A 66 -14.86 -2.76 7.19
C ARG A 66 -15.26 -4.19 7.54
N THR A 67 -16.27 -4.34 8.42
CA THR A 67 -16.61 -5.61 9.04
C THR A 67 -16.86 -6.61 7.94
N HIS A 68 -16.00 -7.61 7.83
CA HIS A 68 -16.10 -8.67 6.84
C HIS A 68 -17.46 -9.35 7.06
N THR A 69 -18.43 -9.06 6.20
CA THR A 69 -19.77 -9.65 6.28
C THR A 69 -19.57 -11.17 6.31
N PRO A 70 -20.01 -11.89 7.35
CA PRO A 70 -19.79 -13.32 7.43
C PRO A 70 -20.30 -13.98 6.15
N GLN A 71 -19.40 -14.63 5.41
CA GLN A 71 -19.74 -15.36 4.18
C GLN A 71 -20.62 -16.55 4.56
N VAL A 72 -21.94 -16.34 4.58
CA VAL A 72 -22.92 -17.39 4.86
C VAL A 72 -22.75 -18.46 3.78
N GLY A 73 -22.31 -19.64 4.22
CA GLY A 73 -22.21 -20.82 3.37
C GLY A 73 -23.59 -21.39 3.10
N THR A 74 -23.78 -21.90 1.89
CA THR A 74 -24.93 -22.76 1.56
C THR A 74 -24.45 -24.03 0.87
N LYS A 75 -25.08 -25.16 1.14
CA LYS A 75 -24.75 -26.44 0.48
C LYS A 75 -24.95 -26.39 -1.03
N LEU A 76 -25.89 -25.57 -1.51
CA LEU A 76 -26.29 -25.49 -2.91
C LEU A 76 -25.51 -24.42 -3.69
N SER A 77 -25.16 -24.73 -4.94
CA SER A 77 -24.60 -23.77 -5.90
C SER A 77 -25.66 -22.80 -6.42
N VAL A 78 -25.23 -21.67 -7.01
CA VAL A 78 -26.14 -20.68 -7.63
C VAL A 78 -27.04 -21.26 -8.72
N TYR A 79 -26.62 -22.37 -9.37
CA TYR A 79 -27.41 -23.09 -10.36
C TYR A 79 -28.51 -23.93 -9.69
N GLU A 80 -28.16 -24.72 -8.67
CA GLU A 80 -29.11 -25.53 -7.88
C GLU A 80 -30.13 -24.65 -7.12
N ARG A 81 -29.77 -23.39 -6.84
CA ARG A 81 -30.65 -22.37 -6.24
C ARG A 81 -31.51 -21.59 -7.25
N GLY A 82 -31.37 -21.85 -8.56
CA GLY A 82 -32.15 -21.15 -9.59
C GLY A 82 -31.81 -19.66 -9.78
N LEU A 83 -30.66 -19.19 -9.26
CA LEU A 83 -30.27 -17.77 -9.31
C LEU A 83 -29.69 -17.35 -10.67
N VAL A 84 -29.29 -18.31 -11.51
CA VAL A 84 -28.79 -18.04 -12.87
C VAL A 84 -29.96 -18.04 -13.85
N LYS A 85 -30.58 -16.87 -14.02
CA LYS A 85 -31.76 -16.62 -14.87
C LYS A 85 -31.59 -15.31 -15.65
N ARG A 86 -32.49 -15.04 -16.62
CA ARG A 86 -32.49 -13.79 -17.41
C ARG A 86 -33.04 -12.62 -16.61
N ASP A 87 -34.18 -12.83 -15.96
CA ASP A 87 -34.89 -11.79 -15.22
C ASP A 87 -34.43 -11.74 -13.76
N VAL A 88 -33.40 -10.92 -13.51
CA VAL A 88 -32.76 -10.73 -12.19
C VAL A 88 -32.96 -9.29 -11.72
N SER A 89 -33.52 -9.10 -10.52
CA SER A 89 -33.64 -7.77 -9.92
C SER A 89 -32.38 -7.36 -9.15
N ALA A 90 -32.16 -6.04 -9.02
CA ALA A 90 -31.08 -5.50 -8.20
C ALA A 90 -31.19 -5.92 -6.72
N SER A 91 -32.42 -6.08 -6.20
CA SER A 91 -32.64 -6.54 -4.82
C SER A 91 -32.13 -7.96 -4.61
N GLU A 92 -32.39 -8.88 -5.55
CA GLU A 92 -31.87 -10.26 -5.46
C GLU A 92 -30.35 -10.30 -5.46
N ILE A 93 -29.69 -9.49 -6.30
CA ILE A 93 -28.23 -9.38 -6.32
C ILE A 93 -27.72 -8.86 -4.97
N LEU A 94 -28.32 -7.80 -4.43
CA LEU A 94 -27.91 -7.23 -3.14
C LEU A 94 -28.15 -8.18 -1.95
N THR A 95 -29.16 -9.06 -2.03
CA THR A 95 -29.39 -10.12 -1.04
C THR A 95 -28.37 -11.26 -1.16
N GLU A 96 -27.99 -11.66 -2.38
CA GLU A 96 -27.29 -12.92 -2.63
C GLU A 96 -25.79 -12.80 -2.94
N HIS A 97 -25.27 -11.62 -3.29
CA HIS A 97 -23.88 -11.48 -3.79
C HIS A 97 -22.79 -11.90 -2.78
N ALA A 98 -23.11 -11.99 -1.49
CA ALA A 98 -22.20 -12.41 -0.43
C ALA A 98 -22.32 -13.91 -0.09
N THR A 99 -23.37 -14.59 -0.57
CA THR A 99 -23.68 -15.98 -0.26
C THR A 99 -22.95 -16.91 -1.24
N VAL A 100 -22.13 -17.81 -0.74
CA VAL A 100 -21.31 -18.72 -1.57
C VAL A 100 -21.54 -20.18 -1.18
N SER A 101 -21.27 -21.10 -2.10
CA SER A 101 -21.37 -22.52 -1.78
C SER A 101 -20.31 -22.92 -0.72
N GLU A 102 -20.71 -23.75 0.24
CA GLU A 102 -19.82 -24.42 1.20
C GLU A 102 -18.71 -25.20 0.48
N ASN A 103 -19.02 -25.81 -0.69
CA ASN A 103 -18.04 -26.52 -1.48
C ASN A 103 -17.22 -25.55 -2.37
N ARG A 104 -16.28 -24.87 -1.71
CA ARG A 104 -15.37 -23.91 -2.33
C ARG A 104 -14.34 -24.56 -3.25
N SER A 105 -14.03 -25.84 -3.07
CA SER A 105 -13.06 -26.58 -3.89
C SER A 105 -13.63 -27.18 -5.19
N ARG A 106 -14.96 -27.38 -5.32
CA ARG A 106 -15.57 -27.97 -6.53
C ARG A 106 -15.35 -27.10 -7.78
N ARG A 107 -14.63 -27.63 -8.77
CA ARG A 107 -14.53 -27.05 -10.12
C ARG A 107 -15.75 -27.45 -10.96
N HIS A 108 -16.54 -26.48 -11.39
CA HIS A 108 -17.63 -26.69 -12.36
C HIS A 108 -17.15 -26.49 -13.81
N PHE A 109 -16.22 -25.55 -14.02
CA PHE A 109 -15.58 -25.30 -15.31
C PHE A 109 -14.30 -26.13 -15.42
N ARG A 110 -14.15 -26.89 -16.51
CA ARG A 110 -13.08 -27.88 -16.67
C ARG A 110 -11.77 -27.30 -17.22
N ASN A 111 -11.87 -26.35 -18.15
CA ASN A 111 -10.73 -25.77 -18.86
C ASN A 111 -9.82 -24.97 -17.90
N PRO A 112 -8.62 -24.55 -18.33
CA PRO A 112 -7.76 -23.66 -17.55
C PRO A 112 -8.48 -22.36 -17.17
N VAL A 113 -8.21 -21.86 -15.97
CA VAL A 113 -8.74 -20.58 -15.45
C VAL A 113 -7.58 -19.78 -14.89
N LEU A 114 -7.43 -18.56 -15.42
CA LEU A 114 -6.49 -17.55 -14.95
C LEU A 114 -7.23 -16.53 -14.09
N ALA A 115 -6.70 -16.22 -12.91
CA ALA A 115 -7.18 -15.12 -12.06
C ALA A 115 -6.12 -14.02 -11.94
N TYR A 116 -6.49 -12.76 -12.15
CA TYR A 116 -5.62 -11.62 -11.83
C TYR A 116 -5.84 -11.16 -10.39
N VAL A 117 -4.76 -10.89 -9.66
CA VAL A 117 -4.78 -10.36 -8.28
C VAL A 117 -4.00 -9.05 -8.24
N THR A 118 -4.53 -8.02 -7.59
CA THR A 118 -3.99 -6.65 -7.68
C THR A 118 -3.74 -6.06 -6.29
N PRO A 119 -2.57 -5.43 -6.02
CA PRO A 119 -2.24 -4.85 -4.70
C PRO A 119 -3.28 -3.84 -4.18
N TRP A 120 -3.86 -3.03 -5.06
CA TRP A 120 -4.87 -2.02 -4.72
C TRP A 120 -6.26 -2.59 -4.40
N ASN A 121 -6.46 -3.91 -4.52
CA ASN A 121 -7.69 -4.58 -4.11
C ASN A 121 -7.37 -5.81 -3.26
N SER A 122 -7.06 -5.58 -1.99
CA SER A 122 -6.66 -6.61 -1.01
C SER A 122 -7.62 -7.80 -0.93
N LYS A 123 -8.93 -7.60 -1.13
CA LYS A 123 -9.92 -8.69 -1.18
C LYS A 123 -9.59 -9.73 -2.27
N GLY A 124 -8.87 -9.35 -3.33
CA GLY A 124 -8.38 -10.28 -4.35
C GLY A 124 -7.47 -11.37 -3.78
N TYR A 125 -6.61 -11.05 -2.80
CA TYR A 125 -5.72 -12.00 -2.15
C TYR A 125 -6.50 -13.03 -1.32
N ASP A 126 -7.54 -12.57 -0.60
CA ASP A 126 -8.42 -13.45 0.18
C ASP A 126 -9.24 -14.37 -0.74
N MET A 127 -9.83 -13.82 -1.80
CA MET A 127 -10.65 -14.61 -2.74
C MET A 127 -9.80 -15.61 -3.54
N ALA A 128 -8.55 -15.27 -3.86
CA ALA A 128 -7.59 -16.18 -4.48
C ALA A 128 -7.28 -17.38 -3.59
N LYS A 129 -7.08 -17.18 -2.28
CA LYS A 129 -6.91 -18.27 -1.30
C LYS A 129 -8.19 -19.07 -1.10
N LEU A 130 -9.32 -18.38 -0.91
CA LEU A 130 -10.63 -18.96 -0.61
C LEU A 130 -11.15 -19.89 -1.72
N PHE A 131 -10.79 -19.59 -2.97
CA PHE A 131 -11.19 -20.35 -4.16
C PHE A 131 -10.00 -20.87 -4.96
N SER A 132 -8.83 -21.06 -4.33
CA SER A 132 -7.57 -21.49 -4.96
C SER A 132 -7.76 -22.74 -5.85
N ALA A 133 -8.41 -23.78 -5.31
CA ALA A 133 -8.75 -25.00 -6.02
C ALA A 133 -9.72 -24.83 -7.21
N LYS A 134 -10.31 -23.64 -7.44
CA LYS A 134 -11.08 -23.33 -8.65
C LYS A 134 -10.19 -22.88 -9.82
N PHE A 135 -9.07 -22.25 -9.52
CA PHE A 135 -8.13 -21.70 -10.50
C PHE A 135 -7.06 -22.72 -10.91
N THR A 136 -6.50 -22.55 -12.10
CA THR A 136 -5.28 -23.29 -12.52
C THR A 136 -4.06 -22.39 -12.50
N HIS A 137 -4.27 -21.10 -12.77
CA HIS A 137 -3.23 -20.08 -12.81
C HIS A 137 -3.70 -18.83 -12.04
N ILE A 138 -2.81 -18.25 -11.24
CA ILE A 138 -3.04 -16.99 -10.53
C ILE A 138 -1.92 -16.03 -10.92
N SER A 139 -2.26 -14.91 -11.54
CA SER A 139 -1.31 -13.89 -11.98
C SER A 139 -1.42 -12.65 -11.09
N PRO A 140 -0.59 -12.55 -10.03
CA PRO A 140 -0.49 -11.32 -9.28
C PRO A 140 0.13 -10.21 -10.14
N VAL A 141 -0.41 -9.01 -9.97
CA VAL A 141 -0.01 -7.80 -10.69
C VAL A 141 0.96 -7.02 -9.81
N TRP A 142 2.20 -7.48 -9.78
CA TRP A 142 3.25 -6.91 -8.93
C TRP A 142 4.31 -6.13 -9.70
N TYR A 143 4.70 -6.61 -10.88
CA TYR A 143 5.97 -6.23 -11.48
C TYR A 143 5.84 -5.33 -12.71
N ASP A 144 6.67 -4.29 -12.75
CA ASP A 144 6.83 -3.39 -13.88
C ASP A 144 8.32 -3.32 -14.26
N LEU A 145 8.66 -3.61 -15.53
CA LEU A 145 10.00 -3.46 -16.08
C LEU A 145 10.14 -2.08 -16.72
N LYS A 146 10.90 -1.21 -16.06
CA LYS A 146 11.06 0.22 -16.39
C LYS A 146 12.45 0.52 -16.93
N SER A 147 12.58 1.67 -17.59
CA SER A 147 13.86 2.18 -18.10
C SER A 147 14.36 3.31 -17.20
N ASP A 148 15.41 3.05 -16.43
CA ASP A 148 16.13 4.08 -15.66
C ASP A 148 17.33 4.57 -16.49
N GLY A 149 17.10 5.63 -17.28
CA GLY A 149 18.06 6.15 -18.24
C GLY A 149 18.50 5.06 -19.24
N ASN A 150 19.75 4.60 -19.09
CA ASN A 150 20.37 3.56 -19.93
C ASN A 150 20.29 2.14 -19.32
N LYS A 151 19.59 1.96 -18.20
CA LYS A 151 19.42 0.68 -17.49
C LYS A 151 17.97 0.22 -17.53
N LEU A 152 17.77 -1.08 -17.32
CA LEU A 152 16.47 -1.65 -17.01
C LEU A 152 16.40 -1.98 -15.52
N VAL A 153 15.24 -1.71 -14.93
CA VAL A 153 14.94 -1.98 -13.52
C VAL A 153 13.60 -2.71 -13.47
N LEU A 154 13.55 -3.83 -12.76
CA LEU A 154 12.30 -4.46 -12.38
C LEU A 154 11.86 -3.82 -11.05
N GLU A 155 10.69 -3.21 -11.01
CA GLU A 155 10.07 -2.69 -9.79
C GLU A 155 8.93 -3.62 -9.33
N GLY A 156 8.58 -3.54 -8.05
CA GLY A 156 7.38 -4.18 -7.50
C GLY A 156 7.62 -5.31 -6.51
N GLN A 157 8.88 -5.69 -6.25
CA GLN A 157 9.29 -6.77 -5.33
C GLN A 157 8.67 -6.67 -3.94
N HIS A 158 8.44 -5.45 -3.45
CA HIS A 158 7.81 -5.19 -2.15
C HIS A 158 6.35 -5.70 -2.06
N ASN A 159 5.71 -6.08 -3.18
CA ASN A 159 4.38 -6.68 -3.21
C ASN A 159 4.42 -8.22 -3.16
N PHE A 160 5.60 -8.84 -3.27
CA PHE A 160 5.77 -10.28 -3.19
C PHE A 160 5.51 -10.78 -1.76
N ASP A 161 4.65 -11.78 -1.63
CA ASP A 161 4.36 -12.45 -0.36
C ASP A 161 4.56 -13.97 -0.53
N ALA A 162 5.74 -14.44 -0.13
CA ALA A 162 6.13 -15.84 -0.21
C ALA A 162 5.14 -16.79 0.52
N ARG A 163 4.52 -16.33 1.62
CA ARG A 163 3.54 -17.14 2.36
C ARG A 163 2.26 -17.27 1.54
N TRP A 164 1.76 -16.17 0.99
CA TRP A 164 0.58 -16.18 0.12
C TRP A 164 0.80 -17.04 -1.14
N VAL A 165 1.99 -16.96 -1.76
CA VAL A 165 2.37 -17.81 -2.90
C VAL A 165 2.34 -19.30 -2.51
N SER A 166 2.96 -19.67 -1.38
CA SER A 166 2.99 -21.04 -0.89
C SER A 166 1.60 -21.61 -0.55
N GLU A 167 0.73 -20.79 0.06
CA GLU A 167 -0.67 -21.14 0.34
C GLU A 167 -1.48 -21.39 -0.95
N LEU A 168 -1.14 -20.75 -2.08
CA LEU A 168 -1.80 -21.01 -3.36
C LEU A 168 -1.25 -22.24 -4.08
N GLN A 169 0.07 -22.42 -4.06
CA GLN A 169 0.75 -23.56 -4.69
C GLN A 169 0.41 -24.89 -4.00
N SER A 170 0.29 -24.91 -2.66
CA SER A 170 -0.16 -26.10 -1.91
C SER A 170 -1.58 -26.55 -2.26
N ASN A 171 -2.40 -25.66 -2.82
CA ASN A 171 -3.73 -25.96 -3.36
C ASN A 171 -3.74 -26.31 -4.86
N GLY A 172 -2.58 -26.46 -5.50
CA GLY A 172 -2.44 -26.85 -6.90
C GLY A 172 -2.59 -25.73 -7.94
N SER A 173 -2.65 -24.46 -7.52
CA SER A 173 -2.62 -23.32 -8.45
C SER A 173 -1.19 -22.92 -8.79
N LEU A 174 -0.90 -22.73 -10.08
CA LEU A 174 0.36 -22.14 -10.53
C LEU A 174 0.31 -20.61 -10.34
N VAL A 175 1.30 -20.04 -9.64
CA VAL A 175 1.44 -18.58 -9.51
C VAL A 175 2.37 -18.07 -10.62
N LEU A 176 1.85 -17.19 -11.47
CA LEU A 176 2.54 -16.65 -12.67
C LEU A 176 2.44 -15.12 -12.67
N PRO A 177 3.34 -14.41 -11.96
CA PRO A 177 3.27 -12.96 -11.83
C PRO A 177 3.27 -12.23 -13.18
N ARG A 178 2.44 -11.18 -13.29
CA ARG A 178 2.42 -10.31 -14.47
C ARG A 178 3.60 -9.35 -14.39
N VAL A 179 4.42 -9.33 -15.43
CA VAL A 179 5.43 -8.27 -15.68
C VAL A 179 4.90 -7.33 -16.77
N VAL A 180 4.80 -6.04 -16.48
CA VAL A 180 4.50 -5.00 -17.48
C VAL A 180 5.79 -4.50 -18.12
N LEU A 181 5.78 -4.26 -19.42
CA LEU A 181 6.88 -3.56 -20.11
C LEU A 181 6.53 -2.06 -20.19
N GLU A 182 6.96 -1.28 -19.21
CA GLU A 182 6.84 0.19 -19.26
C GLU A 182 8.00 0.84 -20.04
N ALA A 183 9.18 0.19 -20.04
CA ALA A 183 10.28 0.58 -20.91
C ALA A 183 9.88 0.47 -22.39
N PHE A 184 10.26 1.48 -23.20
CA PHE A 184 9.86 1.54 -24.61
C PHE A 184 10.18 0.23 -25.38
N PRO A 185 9.19 -0.46 -25.97
CA PRO A 185 9.38 -1.80 -26.52
C PRO A 185 10.51 -1.91 -27.55
N GLY A 186 10.71 -0.89 -28.40
CA GLY A 186 11.81 -0.88 -29.38
C GLY A 186 13.21 -0.84 -28.74
N ILE A 187 13.35 -0.32 -27.52
CA ILE A 187 14.62 -0.33 -26.77
C ILE A 187 14.86 -1.71 -26.15
N VAL A 188 13.83 -2.30 -25.53
CA VAL A 188 13.93 -3.61 -24.85
C VAL A 188 14.08 -4.76 -25.87
N LEU A 189 13.25 -4.78 -26.92
CA LEU A 189 13.16 -5.93 -27.83
C LEU A 189 14.25 -5.96 -28.89
N LEU A 190 14.67 -4.80 -29.42
CA LEU A 190 15.62 -4.74 -30.55
C LEU A 190 17.09 -4.76 -30.09
N LYS A 191 17.44 -4.09 -28.99
CA LYS A 191 18.82 -4.01 -28.50
C LYS A 191 19.18 -5.26 -27.72
N LYS A 192 19.90 -6.22 -28.35
CA LYS A 192 20.29 -7.51 -27.74
C LYS A 192 20.72 -7.39 -26.26
N LYS A 193 21.69 -6.53 -25.94
CA LYS A 193 22.19 -6.35 -24.56
C LYS A 193 21.10 -5.97 -23.53
N LEU A 194 20.08 -5.22 -23.94
CA LEU A 194 18.97 -4.86 -23.05
C LEU A 194 17.90 -5.96 -22.99
N ARG A 195 17.65 -6.66 -24.09
CA ARG A 195 16.79 -7.84 -24.12
C ARG A 195 17.33 -8.95 -23.22
N ASP A 196 18.61 -9.27 -23.36
CA ASP A 196 19.30 -10.27 -22.54
C ASP A 196 19.20 -9.86 -21.06
N LYS A 197 19.45 -8.57 -20.73
CA LYS A 197 19.29 -8.06 -19.36
C LYS A 197 17.85 -8.08 -18.83
N ALA A 198 16.85 -7.90 -19.70
CA ALA A 198 15.43 -8.02 -19.33
C ALA A 198 15.07 -9.47 -18.99
N ILE A 199 15.58 -10.43 -19.77
CA ILE A 199 15.43 -11.86 -19.50
C ILE A 199 16.07 -12.21 -18.16
N ASP A 200 17.32 -11.79 -17.92
CA ASP A 200 18.01 -12.01 -16.65
C ASP A 200 17.18 -11.52 -15.45
N LEU A 201 16.68 -10.27 -15.50
CA LEU A 201 15.91 -9.67 -14.42
C LEU A 201 14.62 -10.45 -14.13
N ILE A 202 13.88 -10.85 -15.18
CA ILE A 202 12.62 -11.58 -15.02
C ILE A 202 12.88 -13.00 -14.53
N VAL A 203 13.88 -13.70 -15.07
CA VAL A 203 14.18 -15.09 -14.70
C VAL A 203 14.75 -15.18 -13.28
N SER A 204 15.60 -14.24 -12.86
CA SER A 204 16.09 -14.19 -11.47
C SER A 204 14.94 -14.03 -10.47
N GLU A 205 14.04 -13.06 -10.69
CA GLU A 205 12.86 -12.85 -9.83
C GLU A 205 11.93 -14.09 -9.79
N CYS A 206 11.83 -14.85 -10.88
CA CYS A 206 11.05 -16.10 -10.91
C CYS A 206 11.74 -17.30 -10.23
N SER A 207 12.97 -17.14 -9.75
CA SER A 207 13.80 -18.20 -9.15
C SER A 207 14.12 -18.01 -7.66
N GLU A 208 13.69 -16.90 -7.08
CA GLU A 208 13.73 -16.61 -5.63
C GLU A 208 12.52 -17.23 -4.88
#